data_AF-A0A228HDZ4-F1
#
_entry.id   AF-A0A228HDZ4-F1
#
_cell.length_a   1.000
_cell.length_b   1.000
_cell.length_c   1.000
_cell.angle_alpha   90.00
_cell.angle_beta   90.00
_cell.angle_gamma   90.00
#
_symmetry.space_group_name_H-M   'P 1'
#
loop_
_entity.id
_entity.type
_entity.pdbx_description
1 polymer ?
#
loop_
_entity_poly.entity_id
_entity_poly.type
_entity_poly.pdbx_seq_one_letter_code
_entity_poly.pdbx_strand_id
1 'polypeptide(L)'
;MCSCKNNPPQSVDGKDLRQICVATKLKSEDTNFTSSIYKAEVKYLMTVRPPTPIMSPRTPNKTYGWLPQWIKDNWEGEYQRGAGNVRIPDVVIVKDPAKEPTQDNLDAVVEMKFKGDSYSTRHQKQDEDIAGPNASSVLLTPEDCGCPDDDGKKQEKTNEFPVLGPAPRDATDGGSKAAPWSPFDELEGATKRSRSVFGPRPPDGAAPSPSPSPIPLF
;
A
#
# COMPACT_ATOMS: atom_id res chain seq x y z
N MET A 1 -5.97 12.31 -0.89
CA MET A 1 -6.71 11.97 0.36
C MET A 1 -8.17 12.42 0.37
N CYS A 2 -8.49 13.71 0.12
CA CYS A 2 -9.86 14.24 0.27
C CYS A 2 -10.93 13.50 -0.54
N SER A 3 -10.65 13.11 -1.78
CA SER A 3 -11.61 12.32 -2.57
C SER A 3 -11.95 10.97 -1.91
N CYS A 4 -10.97 10.36 -1.24
CA CYS A 4 -11.12 9.07 -0.57
C CYS A 4 -11.73 9.20 0.83
N LYS A 5 -11.64 10.38 1.46
CA LYS A 5 -12.43 10.69 2.66
C LYS A 5 -13.92 10.66 2.33
N ASN A 6 -14.31 11.31 1.24
CA ASN A 6 -15.72 11.56 0.93
C ASN A 6 -16.40 10.41 0.18
N ASN A 7 -15.67 9.74 -0.72
CA ASN A 7 -16.21 8.65 -1.55
C ASN A 7 -15.28 7.43 -1.54
N PRO A 8 -15.04 6.79 -0.38
CA PRO A 8 -14.29 5.55 -0.35
C PRO A 8 -15.08 4.39 -0.95
N PRO A 9 -14.41 3.39 -1.54
CA PRO A 9 -15.02 2.09 -1.74
C PRO A 9 -15.39 1.48 -0.39
N GLN A 10 -16.37 0.58 -0.37
CA GLN A 10 -16.79 -0.12 0.84
C GLN A 10 -16.39 -1.60 0.78
N SER A 11 -16.03 -2.16 1.93
CA SER A 11 -15.82 -3.59 2.09
C SER A 11 -17.13 -4.36 1.97
N VAL A 12 -17.06 -5.69 1.91
CA VAL A 12 -18.26 -6.55 1.93
C VAL A 12 -19.10 -6.34 3.19
N ASP A 13 -18.47 -5.95 4.29
CA ASP A 13 -19.10 -5.64 5.58
C ASP A 13 -19.49 -4.15 5.71
N GLY A 14 -19.42 -3.37 4.64
CA GLY A 14 -19.83 -1.95 4.60
C GLY A 14 -18.83 -0.97 5.22
N LYS A 15 -17.57 -1.39 5.46
CA LYS A 15 -16.54 -0.49 6.01
C LYS A 15 -15.91 0.37 4.92
N ASP A 16 -15.70 1.64 5.22
CA ASP A 16 -15.02 2.57 4.33
C ASP A 16 -13.53 2.23 4.15
N LEU A 17 -13.11 1.97 2.91
CA LEU A 17 -11.76 1.55 2.53
C LEU A 17 -10.91 2.75 2.08
N ARG A 18 -10.78 3.75 2.96
CA ARG A 18 -10.19 5.07 2.61
C ARG A 18 -8.70 5.01 2.27
N GLN A 19 -7.89 4.33 3.09
CA GLN A 19 -6.45 4.14 2.83
C GLN A 19 -6.22 3.41 1.50
N ILE A 20 -7.05 2.40 1.21
CA ILE A 20 -6.98 1.60 -0.03
C ILE A 20 -7.32 2.44 -1.25
N CYS A 21 -8.32 3.31 -1.14
CA CYS A 21 -8.62 4.28 -2.19
C CYS A 21 -7.40 5.16 -2.50
N VAL A 22 -6.70 5.66 -1.47
CA VAL A 22 -5.48 6.47 -1.69
C VAL A 22 -4.38 5.63 -2.32
N ALA A 23 -4.09 4.45 -1.76
CA ALA A 23 -3.05 3.56 -2.28
C ALA A 23 -3.31 3.15 -3.75
N THR A 24 -4.57 2.85 -4.10
CA THR A 24 -4.95 2.50 -5.47
C THR A 24 -4.71 3.64 -6.45
N LYS A 25 -5.07 4.87 -6.06
CA LYS A 25 -4.83 6.06 -6.88
C LYS A 25 -3.33 6.30 -7.09
N LEU A 26 -2.54 6.27 -6.01
CA LEU A 26 -1.09 6.43 -6.08
C LEU A 26 -0.43 5.37 -6.97
N LYS A 27 -0.83 4.10 -6.83
CA LYS A 27 -0.34 3.02 -7.69
C LYS A 27 -0.73 3.21 -9.16
N SER A 28 -1.91 3.77 -9.44
CA SER A 28 -2.34 4.04 -10.82
C SER A 28 -1.56 5.18 -11.48
N GLU A 29 -1.03 6.11 -10.67
CA GLU A 29 -0.17 7.20 -11.14
C GLU A 29 1.29 6.74 -11.31
N ASP A 30 1.74 5.74 -10.54
CA ASP A 30 3.08 5.14 -10.65
C ASP A 30 3.19 4.04 -11.73
N THR A 31 2.78 4.37 -12.96
CA THR A 31 2.56 3.44 -14.09
C THR A 31 3.73 2.49 -14.41
N ASN A 32 4.98 2.92 -14.22
CA ASN A 32 6.19 2.11 -14.48
C ASN A 32 7.01 1.82 -13.22
N PHE A 33 6.44 2.03 -12.03
CA PHE A 33 7.15 1.97 -10.74
C PHE A 33 8.28 3.00 -10.60
N THR A 34 8.37 3.95 -11.53
CA THR A 34 9.40 5.00 -11.59
C THR A 34 8.84 6.37 -11.94
N SER A 35 7.52 6.50 -12.15
CA SER A 35 6.90 7.76 -12.57
C SER A 35 6.47 8.64 -11.40
N SER A 36 6.31 8.06 -10.21
CA SER A 36 5.94 8.79 -9.00
C SER A 36 6.98 8.63 -7.90
N ILE A 37 7.24 9.70 -7.15
CA ILE A 37 8.00 9.65 -5.90
C ILE A 37 7.19 9.03 -4.75
N TYR A 38 5.88 8.90 -4.90
CA TYR A 38 5.00 8.30 -3.90
C TYR A 38 4.86 6.81 -4.16
N LYS A 39 5.39 5.99 -3.25
CA LYS A 39 5.32 4.53 -3.32
C LYS A 39 4.36 4.02 -2.25
N ALA A 40 3.16 3.60 -2.66
CA ALA A 40 2.15 3.10 -1.75
C ALA A 40 2.40 1.64 -1.34
N GLU A 41 2.19 1.33 -0.05
CA GLU A 41 2.23 -0.01 0.53
C GLU A 41 3.53 -0.80 0.24
N VAL A 42 4.67 -0.09 0.33
CA VAL A 42 5.99 -0.74 0.32
C VAL A 42 6.15 -1.55 1.60
N LYS A 43 6.59 -2.80 1.48
CA LYS A 43 6.75 -3.70 2.62
C LYS A 43 8.21 -3.67 3.05
N TYR A 44 8.48 -3.57 4.34
CA TYR A 44 9.84 -3.56 4.88
C TYR A 44 10.06 -4.75 5.79
N LEU A 45 11.21 -5.41 5.60
CA LEU A 45 11.73 -6.40 6.51
C LEU A 45 12.37 -5.68 7.71
N MET A 46 11.76 -5.81 8.88
CA MET A 46 12.16 -5.09 10.09
C MET A 46 13.18 -5.86 10.93
N THR A 47 13.53 -7.09 10.55
CA THR A 47 14.50 -7.92 11.27
C THR A 47 15.96 -7.62 10.93
N VAL A 48 16.19 -6.76 9.93
CA VAL A 48 17.51 -6.29 9.50
C VAL A 48 17.66 -4.79 9.78
N ARG A 49 18.90 -4.31 9.89
CA ARG A 49 19.21 -2.90 10.12
C ARG A 49 20.22 -2.40 9.08
N PRO A 50 19.89 -1.38 8.28
CA PRO A 50 18.58 -0.70 8.23
C PRO A 50 17.46 -1.62 7.71
N PRO A 51 16.17 -1.36 8.04
CA PRO A 51 15.06 -2.10 7.47
C PRO A 51 15.10 -2.05 5.94
N THR A 52 14.93 -3.20 5.28
CA THR A 52 15.05 -3.29 3.82
C THR A 52 13.69 -3.42 3.14
N PRO A 53 13.46 -2.72 2.02
CA PRO A 53 12.22 -2.89 1.27
C PRO A 53 12.19 -4.27 0.61
N ILE A 54 11.01 -4.89 0.61
CA ILE A 54 10.74 -6.18 -0.02
C ILE A 54 10.28 -5.92 -1.45
N MET A 55 11.23 -5.97 -2.38
CA MET A 55 11.03 -5.64 -3.79
C MET A 55 10.79 -6.89 -4.65
N SER A 56 10.21 -6.68 -5.84
CA SER A 56 10.01 -7.76 -6.81
C SER A 56 11.34 -8.13 -7.47
N PRO A 57 11.70 -9.42 -7.53
CA PRO A 57 12.93 -9.85 -8.20
C PRO A 57 12.86 -9.72 -9.73
N ARG A 58 11.66 -9.53 -10.30
CA ARG A 58 11.42 -9.51 -11.76
C ARG A 58 11.16 -8.12 -12.31
N THR A 59 10.85 -7.16 -11.45
CA THR A 59 10.46 -5.81 -11.87
C THR A 59 11.11 -4.81 -10.95
N PRO A 60 12.17 -4.11 -11.41
CA PRO A 60 12.84 -3.09 -10.62
C PRO A 60 11.84 -2.07 -10.05
N ASN A 61 12.08 -1.62 -8.82
CA ASN A 61 11.26 -0.63 -8.10
C ASN A 61 9.80 -1.01 -7.82
N LYS A 62 9.36 -2.21 -8.21
CA LYS A 62 8.04 -2.73 -7.86
C LYS A 62 8.08 -3.40 -6.49
N THR A 63 7.24 -2.96 -5.55
CA THR A 63 7.02 -3.67 -4.28
C THR A 63 6.56 -5.11 -4.52
N TYR A 64 6.98 -6.06 -3.69
CA TYR A 64 6.53 -7.45 -3.81
C TYR A 64 5.03 -7.53 -3.58
N GLY A 65 4.29 -8.08 -4.54
CA GLY A 65 2.83 -8.10 -4.52
C GLY A 65 2.26 -8.92 -3.36
N TRP A 66 2.58 -10.22 -3.32
CA TRP A 66 1.95 -11.17 -2.42
C TRP A 66 2.86 -11.59 -1.25
N LEU A 67 2.77 -10.88 -0.12
CA LEU A 67 3.62 -11.11 1.06
C LEU A 67 3.60 -12.55 1.60
N PRO A 68 2.45 -13.27 1.65
CA PRO A 68 2.44 -14.68 2.09
C PRO A 68 3.39 -15.59 1.30
N GLN A 69 3.49 -15.39 -0.02
CA GLN A 69 4.43 -16.15 -0.84
C GLN A 69 5.87 -15.75 -0.58
N TRP A 70 6.13 -14.46 -0.41
CA TRP A 70 7.46 -14.00 -0.03
C TRP A 70 7.91 -14.63 1.30
N ILE A 71 7.04 -14.65 2.31
CA ILE A 71 7.33 -15.30 3.61
C ILE A 71 7.60 -16.78 3.41
N LYS A 72 6.76 -17.50 2.65
CA LYS A 72 6.95 -18.93 2.37
C LYS A 72 8.30 -19.22 1.72
N ASP A 73 8.74 -18.35 0.81
CA ASP A 73 9.95 -18.57 0.01
C ASP A 73 11.24 -18.09 0.71
N ASN A 74 11.15 -17.13 1.64
CA ASN A 74 12.33 -16.42 2.17
C ASN A 74 12.44 -16.44 3.71
N TRP A 75 11.38 -16.80 4.45
CA TRP A 75 11.40 -16.77 5.91
C TRP A 75 11.94 -18.08 6.49
N GLU A 76 12.97 -17.99 7.32
CA GLU A 76 13.52 -19.13 8.05
C GLU A 76 12.80 -19.30 9.40
N GLY A 77 12.31 -20.51 9.67
CA GLY A 77 11.59 -20.83 10.90
C GLY A 77 10.11 -20.44 10.88
N GLU A 78 9.51 -20.32 12.05
CA GLU A 78 8.08 -19.99 12.20
C GLU A 78 7.86 -18.47 12.07
N TYR A 79 7.05 -18.06 11.10
CA TYR A 79 6.66 -16.64 10.96
C TYR A 79 5.56 -16.28 11.97
N GLN A 80 5.90 -15.40 12.92
CA GLN A 80 4.96 -14.88 13.90
C GLN A 80 4.23 -13.64 13.38
N ARG A 81 2.94 -13.79 13.06
CA ARG A 81 2.08 -12.67 12.68
C ARG A 81 1.98 -11.66 13.83
N GLY A 82 2.10 -10.37 13.51
CA GLY A 82 1.99 -9.30 14.52
C GLY A 82 3.23 -9.17 15.42
N ALA A 83 4.27 -9.97 15.23
CA ALA A 83 5.57 -9.80 15.91
C ALA A 83 6.35 -8.57 15.42
N GLY A 84 5.88 -7.90 14.35
CA GLY A 84 6.48 -6.67 13.86
C GLY A 84 7.67 -6.92 12.93
N ASN A 85 7.83 -8.16 12.47
CA ASN A 85 8.84 -8.62 11.54
C ASN A 85 8.76 -7.95 10.16
N VAL A 86 7.54 -7.56 9.76
CA VAL A 86 7.27 -6.83 8.53
C VAL A 86 6.41 -5.62 8.89
N ARG A 87 6.76 -4.46 8.33
CA ARG A 87 5.97 -3.22 8.41
C ARG A 87 5.62 -2.76 7.01
N ILE A 88 4.39 -2.29 6.83
CA ILE A 88 3.89 -1.74 5.56
C ILE A 88 3.34 -0.35 5.89
N PRO A 89 4.12 0.74 5.77
CA PRO A 89 3.57 2.08 5.84
C PRO A 89 2.58 2.31 4.69
N ASP A 90 1.68 3.28 4.86
CA ASP A 90 0.71 3.60 3.81
C ASP A 90 1.41 4.10 2.54
N VAL A 91 2.38 5.01 2.70
CA VAL A 91 3.18 5.57 1.61
C VAL A 91 4.61 5.79 2.08
N VAL A 92 5.58 5.55 1.20
CA VAL A 92 6.92 6.13 1.33
C VAL A 92 7.17 7.12 0.19
N ILE A 93 7.84 8.22 0.49
CA ILE A 93 8.25 9.23 -0.47
C ILE A 93 9.74 9.04 -0.72
N VAL A 94 10.12 8.85 -1.98
CA VAL A 94 11.52 8.70 -2.39
C VAL A 94 12.05 9.97 -3.03
N LYS A 95 13.36 10.20 -2.90
CA LYS A 95 14.08 11.30 -3.55
C LYS A 95 14.20 11.07 -5.05
N ASP A 96 14.53 9.82 -5.43
CA ASP A 96 14.65 9.38 -6.80
C ASP A 96 13.67 8.22 -7.06
N PRO A 97 12.64 8.41 -7.91
CA PRO A 97 11.63 7.38 -8.16
C PRO A 97 12.17 6.19 -8.97
N ALA A 98 13.34 6.33 -9.59
CA ALA A 98 14.01 5.25 -10.33
C ALA A 98 14.89 4.35 -9.44
N LYS A 99 14.96 4.63 -8.13
CA LYS A 99 15.72 3.83 -7.16
C LYS A 99 14.79 3.17 -6.15
N GLU A 100 15.29 2.08 -5.55
CA GLU A 100 14.56 1.40 -4.49
C GLU A 100 14.35 2.33 -3.28
N PRO A 101 13.27 2.13 -2.51
CA PRO A 101 12.97 2.95 -1.34
C PRO A 101 13.81 2.49 -0.14
N THR A 102 15.13 2.55 -0.26
CA THR A 102 16.09 2.34 0.83
C THR A 102 16.29 3.64 1.61
N GLN A 103 16.76 3.58 2.86
CA GLN A 103 16.92 4.74 3.74
C GLN A 103 17.67 5.94 3.14
N ASP A 104 18.68 5.69 2.32
CA ASP A 104 19.43 6.75 1.61
C ASP A 104 18.58 7.48 0.57
N ASN A 105 17.62 6.77 -0.05
CA ASN A 105 16.71 7.29 -1.05
C ASN A 105 15.34 7.73 -0.49
N LEU A 106 15.07 7.55 0.81
CA LEU A 106 13.83 8.04 1.43
C LEU A 106 13.90 9.55 1.71
N ASP A 107 12.78 10.22 1.45
CA ASP A 107 12.49 11.59 1.88
C ASP A 107 11.52 11.58 3.07
N ALA A 108 10.49 10.71 3.01
CA ALA A 108 9.57 10.49 4.13
C ALA A 108 8.94 9.09 4.14
N VAL A 109 8.53 8.64 5.32
CA VAL A 109 7.62 7.52 5.56
C VAL A 109 6.32 8.12 6.10
N VAL A 110 5.20 7.86 5.42
CA VAL A 110 3.91 8.48 5.71
C VAL A 110 2.93 7.41 6.15
N GLU A 111 2.36 7.62 7.33
CA GLU A 111 1.15 6.93 7.81
C GLU A 111 -0.02 7.91 7.67
N MET A 112 -1.10 7.47 7.02
CA MET A 112 -2.34 8.23 6.94
C MET A 112 -3.31 7.74 8.01
N LYS A 113 -4.08 8.65 8.62
CA LYS A 113 -5.20 8.28 9.50
C LYS A 113 -6.43 9.07 9.12
N PHE A 114 -7.56 8.38 9.05
CA PHE A 114 -8.87 9.02 8.94
C PHE A 114 -9.52 9.07 10.32
N LYS A 115 -10.57 9.90 10.45
CA LYS A 115 -11.32 10.06 11.70
C LYS A 115 -11.75 8.70 12.26
N GLY A 116 -11.36 8.43 13.51
CA GLY A 116 -11.62 7.17 14.23
C GLY A 116 -10.47 6.15 14.18
N ASP A 117 -9.45 6.37 13.34
CA ASP A 117 -8.28 5.49 13.27
C ASP A 117 -7.20 5.90 14.29
N SER A 118 -6.46 4.92 14.82
CA SER A 118 -5.35 5.15 15.73
C SER A 118 -3.99 4.84 15.09
N TYR A 119 -2.96 5.56 15.55
CA TYR A 119 -1.56 5.33 15.19
C TYR A 119 -0.78 4.87 16.42
N SER A 120 -0.48 3.58 16.50
CA SER A 120 0.19 3.03 17.67
C SER A 120 1.65 3.50 17.76
N THR A 121 2.15 3.70 18.98
CA THR A 121 3.56 4.04 19.24
C THR A 121 4.52 3.02 18.61
N ARG A 122 4.10 1.75 18.53
CA ARG A 122 4.88 0.70 17.87
C ARG A 122 5.02 0.95 16.37
N HIS A 123 3.91 1.23 15.69
CA HIS A 123 3.95 1.53 14.25
C HIS A 123 4.74 2.81 13.98
N GLN A 124 4.58 3.83 14.84
CA GLN A 124 5.38 5.05 14.77
C GLN A 124 6.88 4.75 14.83
N LYS A 125 7.31 3.99 15.83
CA LYS A 125 8.71 3.62 15.96
C LYS A 125 9.22 2.81 14.76
N GLN A 126 8.40 1.90 14.22
CA GLN A 126 8.78 1.13 13.03
C GLN A 126 8.92 2.03 11.80
N ASP A 127 8.08 3.05 11.65
CA ASP A 127 8.16 4.00 10.55
C ASP A 127 9.37 4.95 10.71
N GLU A 128 9.69 5.34 11.95
CA GLU A 128 10.94 6.06 12.28
C GLU A 128 12.18 5.18 11.98
N ASP A 129 12.13 3.88 12.33
CA ASP A 129 13.19 2.92 12.01
C ASP A 129 13.34 2.73 10.48
N ILE A 130 12.25 2.76 9.71
CA ILE A 130 12.29 2.73 8.24
C ILE A 130 12.88 4.04 7.69
N ALA A 131 12.43 5.19 8.19
CA ALA A 131 12.89 6.50 7.72
C ALA A 131 14.39 6.71 8.00
N GLY A 132 14.87 6.25 9.15
CA GLY A 132 16.24 6.45 9.58
C GLY A 132 16.55 7.93 9.85
N PRO A 133 17.83 8.32 9.91
CA PRO A 133 18.22 9.65 10.36
C PRO A 133 17.99 10.76 9.33
N ASN A 134 17.77 10.42 8.06
CA ASN A 134 17.80 11.37 6.94
C ASN A 134 16.44 11.56 6.26
N ALA A 135 15.40 10.88 6.74
CA ALA A 135 14.04 11.00 6.23
C ALA A 135 13.08 11.23 7.40
N SER A 136 11.89 11.73 7.08
CA SER A 136 10.87 12.04 8.09
C SER A 136 9.90 10.88 8.31
N SER A 137 9.41 10.68 9.53
CA SER A 137 8.19 9.89 9.77
C SER A 137 7.03 10.85 9.98
N VAL A 138 6.00 10.76 9.12
CA VAL A 138 4.90 11.74 9.04
C VAL A 138 3.57 11.05 9.26
N LEU A 139 2.80 11.56 10.21
CA LEU A 139 1.37 11.27 10.33
C LEU A 139 0.60 12.28 9.48
N LEU A 140 -0.26 11.81 8.58
CA LEU A 140 -1.07 12.66 7.72
C LEU A 140 -2.56 12.42 7.95
N THR A 141 -3.29 13.48 8.27
CA THR A 141 -4.76 13.47 8.44
C THR A 141 -5.45 14.27 7.34
N PRO A 142 -6.76 14.06 7.06
CA PRO A 142 -7.46 14.84 6.04
C PRO A 142 -7.36 16.35 6.27
N GLU A 143 -7.28 16.76 7.52
CA GLU A 143 -7.14 18.14 7.96
C GLU A 143 -5.78 18.72 7.52
N ASP A 144 -4.71 17.94 7.58
CA ASP A 144 -3.38 18.33 7.07
C ASP A 144 -3.34 18.49 5.55
N CYS A 145 -4.28 17.84 4.85
CA CYS A 145 -4.47 18.00 3.41
C CYS A 145 -5.45 19.13 3.04
N GLY A 146 -5.98 19.89 4.02
CA GLY A 146 -7.00 20.91 3.79
C GLY A 146 -8.33 20.34 3.29
N CYS A 147 -8.62 19.07 3.58
CA CYS A 147 -9.90 18.48 3.21
C CYS A 147 -11.03 19.16 4.00
N PRO A 148 -12.18 19.43 3.38
CA PRO A 148 -13.34 19.93 4.12
C PRO A 148 -13.73 18.97 5.25
N ASP A 149 -14.19 19.52 6.36
CA ASP A 149 -14.81 18.76 7.45
C ASP A 149 -16.11 18.09 6.99
N ASP A 150 -16.65 17.19 7.81
CA ASP A 150 -17.89 16.45 7.50
C ASP A 150 -19.09 17.40 7.26
N ASP A 151 -19.05 18.61 7.84
CA ASP A 151 -20.02 19.69 7.65
C ASP A 151 -19.72 20.60 6.43
N GLY A 152 -18.74 20.24 5.59
CA GLY A 152 -18.38 20.97 4.37
C GLY A 152 -17.57 22.26 4.58
N LYS A 153 -17.19 22.59 5.82
CA LYS A 153 -16.33 23.74 6.11
C LYS A 153 -14.87 23.39 5.80
N LYS A 154 -14.19 24.22 5.01
CA LYS A 154 -12.73 24.15 4.86
C LYS A 154 -12.10 24.85 6.05
N GLN A 155 -11.23 24.16 6.77
CA GLN A 155 -10.38 24.83 7.76
C GLN A 155 -9.25 25.56 7.03
N GLU A 156 -9.15 26.87 7.21
CA GLU A 156 -7.99 27.64 6.76
C GLU A 156 -6.81 27.31 7.69
N LYS A 157 -5.92 26.42 7.26
CA LYS A 157 -4.53 26.43 7.74
C LYS A 157 -3.73 27.31 6.80
N THR A 158 -3.02 28.28 7.36
CA THR A 158 -1.95 29.02 6.68
C THR A 158 -0.99 28.01 6.07
N ASN A 159 -0.65 28.19 4.79
CA ASN A 159 0.32 27.38 4.06
C ASN A 159 1.73 27.54 4.66
N GLU A 160 1.97 26.88 5.77
CA GLU A 160 3.29 26.39 6.13
C GLU A 160 3.21 24.87 5.90
N PHE A 161 4.00 24.37 4.96
CA PHE A 161 4.35 22.95 5.00
C PHE A 161 4.77 22.65 6.44
N PRO A 162 4.20 21.65 7.12
CA PRO A 162 4.47 21.46 8.53
C PRO A 162 5.97 21.30 8.70
N VAL A 163 6.58 22.26 9.42
CA VAL A 163 7.94 22.10 9.92
C VAL A 163 7.94 20.81 10.72
N LEU A 164 8.75 19.87 10.21
CA LEU A 164 8.96 18.52 10.71
C LEU A 164 9.26 18.57 12.21
N GLY A 165 8.24 18.31 13.02
CA GLY A 165 8.33 18.15 14.46
C GLY A 165 7.93 16.74 14.86
N PRO A 166 8.48 16.20 15.96
CA PRO A 166 8.05 14.90 16.46
C PRO A 166 6.57 14.94 16.83
N ALA A 167 5.81 13.92 16.39
CA ALA A 167 4.38 13.82 16.64
C ALA A 167 4.06 13.87 18.15
N PRO A 168 2.94 14.51 18.56
CA PRO A 168 2.47 14.47 19.93
C PRO A 168 2.20 13.02 20.37
N ARG A 169 2.75 12.65 21.52
CA ARG A 169 2.51 11.34 22.15
C ARG A 169 1.17 11.38 22.86
N ASP A 170 0.15 10.71 22.32
CA ASP A 170 -1.06 10.43 23.09
C ASP A 170 -0.96 9.02 23.71
N ALA A 171 -1.07 8.99 25.04
CA ALA A 171 -0.79 7.84 25.88
C ALA A 171 -2.11 7.19 26.32
N THR A 172 -2.79 6.51 25.41
CA THR A 172 -3.82 5.54 25.77
C THR A 172 -3.65 4.27 24.93
N ASP A 173 -2.92 3.34 25.51
CA ASP A 173 -2.68 1.99 24.97
C ASP A 173 -3.95 1.17 25.12
N GLY A 174 -4.83 1.27 24.12
CA GLY A 174 -6.01 0.43 23.96
C GLY A 174 -5.77 -0.54 22.81
N GLY A 175 -5.58 -1.83 23.15
CA GLY A 175 -5.27 -2.92 22.23
C GLY A 175 -6.17 -2.95 20.99
N SER A 176 -5.71 -2.30 19.93
CA SER A 176 -6.38 -2.28 18.64
C SER A 176 -5.84 -3.45 17.84
N LYS A 177 -6.70 -4.44 17.53
CA LYS A 177 -6.36 -5.58 16.68
C LYS A 177 -5.86 -5.06 15.35
N ALA A 178 -4.56 -5.25 15.07
CA ALA A 178 -3.97 -4.99 13.77
C ALA A 178 -4.82 -5.68 12.68
N ALA A 179 -5.18 -4.94 11.64
CA ALA A 179 -5.92 -5.49 10.52
C ALA A 179 -5.12 -6.68 9.94
N PRO A 180 -5.75 -7.83 9.67
CA PRO A 180 -5.01 -9.08 9.64
C PRO A 180 -4.35 -9.38 8.28
N TRP A 181 -4.49 -8.55 7.25
CA TRP A 181 -3.95 -8.79 5.90
C TRP A 181 -4.22 -7.58 4.96
N SER A 182 -3.54 -7.53 3.80
CA SER A 182 -3.64 -6.44 2.80
C SER A 182 -5.03 -6.39 2.19
N PRO A 183 -5.75 -5.26 2.17
CA PRO A 183 -7.12 -5.20 1.65
C PRO A 183 -7.31 -5.66 0.19
N PHE A 184 -6.23 -5.83 -0.57
CA PHE A 184 -6.27 -6.49 -1.88
C PHE A 184 -6.56 -8.00 -1.81
N ASP A 185 -6.29 -8.71 -0.71
CA ASP A 185 -6.77 -10.09 -0.52
C ASP A 185 -8.33 -10.13 -0.43
N GLU A 186 -9.00 -9.01 -0.08
CA GLU A 186 -10.47 -8.87 -0.06
C GLU A 186 -11.00 -8.69 -1.49
N LEU A 187 -10.27 -7.91 -2.30
CA LEU A 187 -10.65 -7.62 -3.69
C LEU A 187 -10.27 -8.75 -4.67
N GLU A 188 -9.19 -9.49 -4.43
CA GLU A 188 -8.81 -10.65 -5.24
C GLU A 188 -9.76 -11.85 -5.04
N GLY A 189 -10.43 -11.94 -3.88
CA GLY A 189 -11.53 -12.89 -3.66
C GLY A 189 -12.76 -12.61 -4.53
N ALA A 190 -13.03 -11.33 -4.82
CA ALA A 190 -14.18 -10.89 -5.62
C ALA A 190 -14.00 -11.12 -7.14
N THR A 191 -12.77 -11.03 -7.65
CA THR A 191 -12.48 -11.24 -9.09
C THR A 191 -12.38 -12.72 -9.48
N LYS A 192 -12.25 -13.64 -8.51
CA LYS A 192 -12.25 -15.10 -8.78
C LYS A 192 -13.64 -15.68 -9.11
N ARG A 193 -14.73 -14.92 -8.96
CA ARG A 193 -16.09 -15.38 -9.33
C ARG A 193 -16.55 -15.02 -10.75
N SER A 194 -15.73 -14.38 -11.59
CA SER A 194 -16.09 -14.08 -12.99
C SER A 194 -15.25 -14.79 -14.05
N ARG A 195 -14.31 -15.67 -13.68
CA ARG A 195 -13.68 -16.63 -14.62
C ARG A 195 -14.42 -17.96 -14.65
N SER A 196 -15.66 -17.96 -15.12
CA SER A 196 -16.34 -19.18 -15.58
C SER A 196 -17.24 -18.91 -16.78
N VAL A 197 -16.69 -18.32 -17.85
CA VAL A 197 -17.36 -18.27 -19.17
C VAL A 197 -16.59 -19.07 -20.23
N PHE A 198 -15.40 -19.60 -19.90
CA PHE A 198 -14.75 -20.61 -20.72
C PHE A 198 -14.55 -21.85 -19.86
N GLY A 199 -15.19 -22.95 -20.27
CA GLY A 199 -15.13 -24.25 -19.61
C GLY A 199 -13.71 -24.83 -19.53
N PRO A 200 -13.54 -25.98 -18.88
CA PRO A 200 -12.23 -26.60 -18.68
C PRO A 200 -11.48 -26.77 -20.00
N ARG A 201 -10.20 -26.39 -19.97
CA ARG A 201 -9.22 -26.61 -21.04
C ARG A 201 -9.19 -28.11 -21.41
N PRO A 202 -9.33 -28.49 -22.70
CA PRO A 202 -9.20 -29.90 -23.10
C PRO A 202 -7.78 -30.40 -22.79
N PRO A 203 -7.60 -31.71 -22.49
CA PRO A 203 -6.29 -32.29 -22.23
C PRO A 203 -5.38 -32.17 -23.46
N ASP A 204 -4.08 -31.91 -23.20
CA ASP A 204 -3.05 -31.75 -24.22
C ASP A 204 -2.96 -33.02 -25.09
N GLY A 205 -3.27 -32.89 -26.39
CA GLY A 205 -3.19 -34.01 -27.33
C GLY A 205 -4.08 -33.97 -28.58
N ALA A 206 -4.90 -32.92 -28.79
CA ALA A 206 -5.68 -32.78 -30.01
C ALA A 206 -4.95 -31.89 -31.04
N ALA A 207 -4.67 -32.44 -32.22
CA ALA A 207 -4.12 -31.71 -33.36
C ALA A 207 -5.07 -30.58 -33.81
N PRO A 208 -4.56 -29.42 -34.27
CA PRO A 208 -5.42 -28.35 -34.76
C PRO A 208 -6.10 -28.74 -36.08
N SER A 209 -7.42 -28.55 -36.13
CA SER A 209 -8.23 -28.62 -37.35
C SER A 209 -7.90 -27.44 -38.29
N PRO A 210 -8.01 -27.62 -39.63
CA PRO A 210 -7.60 -26.59 -40.58
C PRO A 210 -8.57 -25.39 -40.60
N SER A 211 -7.97 -24.20 -40.71
CA SER A 211 -8.63 -22.89 -40.76
C SER A 211 -9.61 -22.76 -41.94
N PRO A 212 -10.77 -22.10 -41.78
CA PRO A 212 -11.62 -21.74 -42.91
C PRO A 212 -11.04 -20.56 -43.70
N SER A 213 -11.04 -20.70 -45.04
CA SER A 213 -10.58 -19.70 -46.02
C SER A 213 -11.36 -18.37 -45.96
N PRO A 214 -10.73 -17.24 -46.33
CA PRO A 214 -11.40 -15.94 -46.33
C PRO A 214 -12.41 -15.81 -47.48
N ILE A 215 -13.57 -15.22 -47.17
CA ILE A 215 -14.62 -14.81 -48.12
C ILE A 215 -14.17 -13.51 -48.80
N PRO A 216 -14.24 -13.36 -50.14
CA PRO A 216 -13.88 -12.12 -50.80
C PRO A 216 -14.99 -11.07 -50.65
N LEU A 217 -14.55 -9.82 -50.43
CA LEU A 217 -15.38 -8.62 -50.43
C LEU A 217 -15.76 -8.24 -51.86
N PHE A 218 -17.07 -8.19 -52.14
CA PHE A 218 -17.74 -7.22 -53.01
C PHE A 218 -19.19 -7.05 -52.54
#